data_AF-A0A0K1W2R3-F1
#
_entry.id   AF-A0A0K1W2R3-F1
#
_cell.length_a   1.000
_cell.length_b   1.000
_cell.length_c   1.000
_cell.angle_alpha   90.00
_cell.angle_beta   90.00
_cell.angle_gamma   90.00
#
_symmetry.space_group_name_H-M   'P 1'
#
loop_
_entity.id
_entity.type
_entity.pdbx_description
1 polymer ?
#
loop_
_entity_poly.entity_id
_entity_poly.type
_entity_poly.pdbx_seq_one_letter_code
_entity_poly.pdbx_strand_id
1 'polypeptide(L)'
;MKKLLSLFGALGIAASGSSYVVSCGNNDAVGEENDGIGGSEVVTKENIDEMVDLYLRVEKKEIPDLELAALKEQTEHFGKDWRPDTDEKKNELYKFKRSQDNLQKAVILKINNNVLEFKICSFENGVDKIMEKNPELGEVGKEKLITTKEKLVEILKYIINAYNEGKSISEKNLEYINKVIKKYS
;
A
#
# COMPACT_ATOMS: atom_id res chain seq x y z
N MET A 1 43.67 -34.15 -0.25
CA MET A 1 44.36 -32.83 -0.31
C MET A 1 43.33 -31.80 0.12
N LYS A 2 43.42 -31.16 1.31
CA LYS A 2 44.25 -29.96 1.62
C LYS A 2 44.02 -28.88 0.54
N LYS A 3 43.53 -27.65 0.74
CA LYS A 3 43.40 -26.64 1.84
C LYS A 3 42.48 -25.53 1.23
N LEU A 4 41.50 -24.84 1.83
CA LEU A 4 41.40 -24.07 3.09
C LEU A 4 42.51 -23.03 3.32
N LEU A 5 42.20 -21.77 3.02
CA LEU A 5 42.69 -20.49 3.57
C LEU A 5 41.78 -19.43 2.92
N SER A 6 40.79 -18.79 3.57
CA SER A 6 40.88 -17.94 4.77
C SER A 6 42.00 -16.89 4.60
N LEU A 7 41.90 -15.62 4.96
CA LEU A 7 41.19 -14.90 6.00
C LEU A 7 41.61 -13.43 5.73
N PHE A 8 40.74 -12.43 5.81
CA PHE A 8 40.44 -11.66 7.02
C PHE A 8 38.92 -11.37 7.02
N GLY A 9 38.11 -11.65 8.03
CA GLY A 9 38.39 -11.95 9.43
C GLY A 9 38.29 -10.70 10.30
N ALA A 10 37.41 -10.79 11.32
CA ALA A 10 37.15 -9.89 12.46
C ALA A 10 36.03 -8.83 12.22
N LEU A 11 34.95 -8.69 12.98
CA LEU A 11 34.40 -9.18 14.28
C LEU A 11 32.87 -8.94 14.20
N GLY A 12 31.95 -9.49 14.99
CA GLY A 12 32.00 -10.20 16.26
C GLY A 12 30.55 -10.44 16.73
N ILE A 13 30.41 -11.37 17.67
CA ILE A 13 29.17 -11.89 18.22
C ILE A 13 28.38 -10.82 18.99
N ALA A 14 27.08 -10.72 18.74
CA ALA A 14 26.09 -10.37 19.75
C ALA A 14 24.80 -11.16 19.48
N ALA A 15 24.68 -12.31 20.14
CA ALA A 15 23.39 -12.95 20.36
C ALA A 15 22.71 -12.23 21.53
N SER A 16 21.59 -11.53 21.28
CA SER A 16 20.42 -11.49 22.16
C SER A 16 19.29 -10.69 21.50
N GLY A 17 18.09 -11.27 21.45
CA GLY A 17 16.82 -10.55 21.29
C GLY A 17 16.32 -10.26 19.87
N SER A 18 15.37 -11.09 19.42
CA SER A 18 14.26 -10.79 18.48
C SER A 18 14.56 -10.15 17.11
N SER A 19 14.62 -11.03 16.11
CA SER A 19 13.86 -10.96 14.83
C SER A 19 13.90 -9.67 13.99
N TYR A 20 14.97 -9.56 13.19
CA TYR A 20 15.06 -9.10 11.80
C TYR A 20 14.10 -8.03 11.23
N VAL A 21 14.73 -6.88 10.97
CA VAL A 21 14.45 -5.85 9.96
C VAL A 21 14.47 -6.42 8.53
N VAL A 22 13.54 -5.99 7.67
CA VAL A 22 13.79 -5.82 6.23
C VAL A 22 13.50 -4.36 5.86
N SER A 23 14.59 -3.69 5.52
CA SER A 23 14.78 -2.31 5.09
C SER A 23 14.17 -2.04 3.70
N CYS A 24 13.51 -0.89 3.55
CA CYS A 24 13.57 -0.10 2.32
C CYS A 24 14.21 1.25 2.63
N GLY A 25 15.51 1.23 2.92
CA GLY A 25 16.40 2.37 2.84
C GLY A 25 17.59 1.97 1.98
N ASN A 26 17.56 2.32 0.69
CA ASN A 26 18.79 2.58 -0.04
C ASN A 26 19.15 4.03 0.25
N ASN A 27 20.21 4.23 1.04
CA ASN A 27 20.93 5.49 1.06
C ASN A 27 21.64 5.63 -0.28
N ASP A 28 21.04 6.41 -1.19
CA ASP A 28 21.72 7.37 -2.07
C ASP A 28 20.67 7.99 -3.01
N ALA A 29 20.10 9.10 -2.53
CA ALA A 29 19.48 10.21 -3.26
C ALA A 29 18.59 9.90 -4.49
N VAL A 30 17.27 9.96 -4.29
CA VAL A 30 16.43 10.94 -5.01
C VAL A 30 15.31 11.41 -4.06
N GLY A 31 15.48 12.62 -3.51
CA GLY A 31 14.37 13.46 -3.05
C GLY A 31 13.69 13.03 -1.76
N GLU A 32 13.82 13.89 -0.76
CA GLU A 32 12.97 13.98 0.42
C GLU A 32 11.50 13.74 0.07
N GLU A 33 10.93 12.67 0.64
CA GLU A 33 9.60 12.65 1.25
C GLU A 33 9.52 11.33 1.99
N ASN A 34 9.77 11.38 3.30
CA ASN A 34 9.40 10.32 4.22
C ASN A 34 7.86 10.43 4.32
N ASP A 35 7.16 9.84 3.37
CA ASP A 35 5.71 9.95 3.12
C ASP A 35 4.85 9.19 4.17
N GLY A 36 5.46 8.84 5.30
CA GLY A 36 4.77 8.65 6.58
C GLY A 36 3.84 7.44 6.70
N ILE A 37 3.67 6.64 5.64
CA ILE A 37 2.92 5.38 5.69
C ILE A 37 3.71 4.32 4.96
N GLY A 38 4.67 3.74 5.67
CA GLY A 38 5.20 2.45 5.28
C GLY A 38 4.27 1.38 5.81
N GLY A 39 3.72 0.51 4.97
CA GLY A 39 3.22 -0.80 5.38
C GLY A 39 4.27 -1.69 6.10
N SER A 40 5.33 -1.10 6.65
CA SER A 40 6.41 -1.62 7.49
C SER A 40 6.11 -1.56 8.98
N GLU A 41 5.21 -0.71 9.46
CA GLU A 41 5.02 -0.50 10.90
C GLU A 41 4.45 -1.75 11.59
N VAL A 42 5.01 -2.10 12.75
CA VAL A 42 4.52 -3.21 13.56
C VAL A 42 3.42 -2.66 14.46
N VAL A 43 2.25 -3.30 14.41
CA VAL A 43 1.16 -2.95 15.32
C VAL A 43 1.44 -3.60 16.66
N THR A 44 1.54 -2.79 17.70
CA THR A 44 1.77 -3.20 19.09
C THR A 44 0.73 -2.59 20.00
N LYS A 45 0.74 -2.98 21.28
CA LYS A 45 -0.18 -2.43 22.28
C LYS A 45 0.02 -0.93 22.48
N GLU A 46 1.26 -0.46 22.34
CA GLU A 46 1.67 0.91 22.60
C GLU A 46 1.28 1.87 21.48
N ASN A 47 1.14 1.39 20.23
CA ASN A 47 0.88 2.24 19.06
C ASN A 47 -0.45 1.96 18.34
N ILE A 48 -1.26 1.00 18.79
CA ILE A 48 -2.52 0.62 18.13
C ILE A 48 -3.45 1.81 17.85
N ASP A 49 -3.58 2.75 18.80
CA ASP A 49 -4.45 3.92 18.63
C ASP A 49 -3.94 4.86 17.54
N GLU A 50 -2.61 5.06 17.45
CA GLU A 50 -1.97 5.84 16.39
C GLU A 50 -2.11 5.17 15.03
N MET A 51 -1.99 3.84 14.98
CA MET A 51 -2.15 3.05 13.75
C MET A 51 -3.58 3.12 13.22
N VAL A 52 -4.57 3.09 14.10
CA VAL A 52 -5.98 3.27 13.71
C VAL A 52 -6.23 4.69 13.22
N ASP A 53 -5.69 5.72 13.88
CA ASP A 53 -5.82 7.10 13.42
C ASP A 53 -5.16 7.30 12.04
N LEU A 54 -4.00 6.68 11.82
CA LEU A 54 -3.32 6.67 10.54
C LEU A 54 -4.20 6.02 9.46
N TYR A 55 -4.69 4.81 9.71
CA TYR A 55 -5.58 4.08 8.80
C TYR A 55 -6.80 4.91 8.39
N LEU A 56 -7.49 5.49 9.39
CA LEU A 56 -8.70 6.27 9.16
C LEU A 56 -8.42 7.57 8.41
N ARG A 57 -7.30 8.25 8.71
CA ARG A 57 -6.91 9.48 8.00
C ARG A 57 -6.62 9.20 6.53
N VAL A 58 -5.89 8.11 6.24
CA VAL A 58 -5.55 7.72 4.88
C VAL A 58 -6.80 7.33 4.10
N GLU A 59 -7.67 6.52 4.70
CA GLU A 59 -8.90 6.03 4.07
C GLU A 59 -9.91 7.16 3.79
N LYS A 60 -10.15 8.03 4.78
CA LYS A 60 -11.22 9.03 4.71
C LYS A 60 -10.81 10.34 4.04
N LYS A 61 -9.51 10.59 3.89
CA LYS A 61 -9.02 11.90 3.42
C LYS A 61 -7.95 11.78 2.34
N GLU A 62 -6.80 11.19 2.65
CA GLU A 62 -5.64 11.28 1.74
C GLU A 62 -5.88 10.56 0.40
N ILE A 63 -6.45 9.35 0.42
CA ILE A 63 -6.81 8.64 -0.82
C ILE A 63 -7.90 9.40 -1.61
N PRO A 64 -9.04 9.79 -1.00
CA PRO A 64 -10.06 10.59 -1.69
C PRO A 64 -9.54 11.90 -2.30
N ASP A 65 -8.66 12.62 -1.59
CA ASP A 65 -8.10 13.89 -2.06
C ASP A 65 -7.25 13.68 -3.33
N LEU A 66 -6.42 12.62 -3.37
CA LEU A 66 -5.63 12.27 -4.54
C LEU A 66 -6.50 11.80 -5.72
N GLU A 67 -7.53 11.00 -5.46
CA GLU A 67 -8.47 10.54 -6.50
C GLU A 67 -9.25 11.72 -7.10
N LEU A 68 -9.64 12.69 -6.26
CA LEU A 68 -10.30 13.91 -6.71
C LEU A 68 -9.35 14.80 -7.55
N ALA A 69 -8.10 14.93 -7.15
CA ALA A 69 -7.08 15.65 -7.92
C ALA A 69 -6.86 15.00 -9.30
N ALA A 70 -6.69 13.68 -9.34
CA ALA A 70 -6.55 12.92 -10.58
C ALA A 70 -7.78 13.07 -11.50
N LEU A 71 -8.99 13.10 -10.93
CA LEU A 71 -10.22 13.32 -11.70
C LEU A 71 -10.30 14.74 -12.29
N LYS A 72 -9.86 15.76 -11.55
CA LYS A 72 -9.79 17.14 -12.06
C LYS A 72 -8.85 17.23 -13.25
N GLU A 73 -7.63 16.72 -13.12
CA GLU A 73 -6.65 16.65 -14.21
C GLU A 73 -7.20 15.89 -15.43
N GLN A 74 -7.88 14.75 -15.21
CA GLN A 74 -8.53 14.00 -16.30
C GLN A 74 -9.57 14.86 -17.01
N THR A 75 -10.37 15.60 -16.26
CA THR A 75 -11.42 16.49 -16.80
C THR A 75 -10.83 17.67 -17.57
N GLU A 76 -9.70 18.21 -17.11
CA GLU A 76 -8.97 19.29 -17.80
C GLU A 76 -8.33 18.79 -19.11
N HIS A 77 -7.79 17.58 -19.12
CA HIS A 77 -7.13 17.00 -20.30
C HIS A 77 -8.14 16.58 -21.39
N PHE A 78 -9.21 15.89 -20.99
CA PHE A 78 -10.16 15.30 -21.93
C PHE A 78 -11.44 16.11 -22.14
N GLY A 79 -11.81 16.96 -21.18
CA GLY A 79 -13.11 17.62 -21.13
C GLY A 79 -14.17 16.83 -20.37
N LYS A 80 -15.19 17.52 -19.83
CA LYS A 80 -16.25 16.94 -18.98
C LYS A 80 -17.09 15.85 -19.64
N ASP A 81 -17.34 15.98 -20.94
CA ASP A 81 -18.23 15.09 -21.69
C ASP A 81 -17.48 13.99 -22.46
N TRP A 82 -16.16 13.92 -22.31
CA TRP A 82 -15.34 12.95 -23.00
C TRP A 82 -15.57 11.54 -22.45
N ARG A 83 -15.64 10.57 -23.37
CA ARG A 83 -15.88 9.16 -23.04
C ARG A 83 -14.91 8.26 -23.82
N PRO A 84 -14.40 7.19 -23.18
CA PRO A 84 -13.56 6.19 -23.85
C PRO A 84 -14.41 5.18 -24.63
N ASP A 85 -15.15 5.66 -25.64
CA ASP A 85 -16.11 4.88 -26.44
C ASP A 85 -15.45 4.07 -27.58
N THR A 86 -14.24 4.43 -27.99
CA THR A 86 -13.41 3.67 -28.94
C THR A 86 -12.19 3.08 -28.26
N ASP A 87 -11.58 2.07 -28.88
CA ASP A 87 -10.34 1.47 -28.35
C ASP A 87 -9.16 2.45 -28.37
N GLU A 88 -9.12 3.37 -29.33
CA GLU A 88 -8.13 4.46 -29.38
C GLU A 88 -8.26 5.37 -28.15
N LYS A 89 -9.49 5.82 -27.84
CA LYS A 89 -9.73 6.65 -26.65
C LYS A 89 -9.50 5.90 -25.35
N LYS A 90 -9.85 4.61 -25.26
CA LYS A 90 -9.48 3.77 -24.11
C LYS A 90 -7.96 3.73 -23.92
N ASN A 91 -7.22 3.50 -25.00
CA ASN A 91 -5.75 3.47 -24.97
C ASN A 91 -5.16 4.82 -24.57
N GLU A 92 -5.73 5.93 -25.03
CA GLU A 92 -5.34 7.28 -24.64
C GLU A 92 -5.55 7.51 -23.14
N LEU A 93 -6.74 7.17 -22.61
CA LEU A 93 -7.03 7.23 -21.17
C LEU A 93 -6.08 6.37 -20.35
N TYR A 94 -5.72 5.18 -20.85
CA TYR A 94 -4.78 4.29 -20.17
C TYR A 94 -3.38 4.87 -20.08
N LYS A 95 -2.88 5.46 -21.18
CA LYS A 95 -1.59 6.14 -21.19
C LYS A 95 -1.58 7.33 -20.23
N PHE A 96 -2.64 8.13 -20.26
CA PHE A 96 -2.81 9.28 -19.37
C PHE A 96 -2.78 8.86 -17.89
N LYS A 97 -3.60 7.87 -17.50
CA LYS A 97 -3.64 7.35 -16.12
C LYS A 97 -2.28 6.83 -15.62
N ARG A 98 -1.48 6.21 -16.49
CA ARG A 98 -0.12 5.75 -16.14
C ARG A 98 0.84 6.90 -15.83
N SER A 99 0.68 8.03 -16.50
CA SER A 99 1.50 9.23 -16.28
C SER A 99 0.99 10.15 -15.18
N GLN A 100 -0.20 9.90 -14.62
CA GLN A 100 -0.76 10.74 -13.56
C GLN A 100 -0.17 10.40 -12.19
N ASP A 101 0.68 11.26 -11.67
CA ASP A 101 1.33 11.09 -10.37
C ASP A 101 0.33 10.93 -9.22
N ASN A 102 -0.74 11.74 -9.19
CA ASN A 102 -1.76 11.66 -8.14
C ASN A 102 -2.47 10.30 -8.12
N LEU A 103 -2.78 9.76 -9.30
CA LEU A 103 -3.38 8.42 -9.40
C LEU A 103 -2.38 7.33 -8.99
N GLN A 104 -1.11 7.44 -9.37
CA GLN A 104 -0.07 6.49 -8.95
C GLN A 104 0.15 6.52 -7.44
N LYS A 105 0.16 7.71 -6.82
CA LYS A 105 0.25 7.89 -5.36
C LYS A 105 -0.96 7.28 -4.64
N ALA A 106 -2.17 7.51 -5.14
CA ALA A 106 -3.40 6.96 -4.56
C ALA A 106 -3.39 5.43 -4.54
N VAL A 107 -2.91 4.79 -5.61
CA VAL A 107 -2.77 3.33 -5.68
C VAL A 107 -1.82 2.81 -4.61
N ILE A 108 -0.64 3.41 -4.46
CA ILE A 108 0.35 3.00 -3.46
C ILE A 108 -0.19 3.19 -2.04
N LEU A 109 -0.79 4.33 -1.73
CA LEU A 109 -1.40 4.58 -0.42
C LEU A 109 -2.50 3.56 -0.12
N LYS A 110 -3.35 3.22 -1.10
CA LYS A 110 -4.39 2.20 -0.93
C LYS A 110 -3.81 0.83 -0.60
N ILE A 111 -2.73 0.42 -1.25
CA ILE A 111 -2.06 -0.86 -0.95
C ILE A 111 -1.48 -0.84 0.47
N ASN A 112 -0.78 0.23 0.83
CA ASN A 112 -0.23 0.41 2.18
C ASN A 112 -1.34 0.38 3.25
N ASN A 113 -2.46 1.05 2.99
CA ASN A 113 -3.59 1.10 3.91
C ASN A 113 -4.24 -0.29 4.11
N ASN A 114 -4.37 -1.09 3.05
CA ASN A 114 -4.84 -2.48 3.16
C ASN A 114 -3.89 -3.37 3.98
N VAL A 115 -2.58 -3.17 3.84
CA VAL A 115 -1.58 -3.87 4.67
C VAL A 115 -1.68 -3.43 6.13
N LEU A 116 -1.88 -2.15 6.39
CA LEU A 116 -2.06 -1.61 7.74
C LEU A 116 -3.34 -2.16 8.38
N GLU A 117 -4.46 -2.16 7.65
CA GLU A 117 -5.73 -2.77 8.08
C GLU A 117 -5.53 -4.23 8.48
N PHE A 118 -4.91 -5.04 7.61
CA PHE A 118 -4.59 -6.44 7.92
C PHE A 118 -3.84 -6.58 9.26
N LYS A 119 -2.82 -5.74 9.50
CA LYS A 119 -2.02 -5.79 10.72
C LYS A 119 -2.82 -5.35 11.95
N ILE A 120 -3.63 -4.31 11.84
CA ILE A 120 -4.52 -3.84 12.90
C ILE A 120 -5.53 -4.94 13.25
N CYS A 121 -6.21 -5.52 12.25
CA CYS A 121 -7.18 -6.58 12.46
C CYS A 121 -6.58 -7.87 13.00
N SER A 122 -5.28 -8.12 12.77
CA SER A 122 -4.54 -9.24 13.34
C SER A 122 -4.13 -9.02 14.80
N PHE A 123 -4.21 -7.77 15.30
CA PHE A 123 -3.89 -7.43 16.68
C PHE A 123 -5.12 -7.62 17.58
N GLU A 124 -4.89 -8.01 18.84
CA GLU A 124 -5.96 -8.21 19.81
C GLU A 124 -6.79 -6.93 20.00
N ASN A 125 -8.12 -7.03 19.88
CA ASN A 125 -9.07 -5.91 19.92
C ASN A 125 -8.86 -4.83 18.83
N GLY A 126 -8.03 -5.05 17.82
CA GLY A 126 -7.76 -4.05 16.78
C GLY A 126 -8.99 -3.69 15.95
N VAL A 127 -9.88 -4.65 15.68
CA VAL A 127 -11.17 -4.39 15.03
C VAL A 127 -12.04 -3.48 15.89
N ASP A 128 -12.12 -3.75 17.19
CA ASP A 128 -12.91 -2.94 18.12
C ASP A 128 -12.36 -1.51 18.20
N LYS A 129 -11.02 -1.34 18.17
CA LYS A 129 -10.37 -0.02 18.11
C LYS A 129 -10.74 0.78 16.86
N ILE A 130 -10.82 0.14 15.69
CA ILE A 130 -11.32 0.81 14.48
C ILE A 130 -12.78 1.24 14.68
N MET A 131 -13.62 0.35 15.23
CA MET A 131 -15.04 0.63 15.45
C MET A 131 -15.26 1.76 16.46
N GLU A 132 -14.47 1.84 17.53
CA GLU A 132 -14.52 2.93 18.52
C GLU A 132 -14.25 4.30 17.90
N LYS A 133 -13.26 4.38 17.00
CA LYS A 133 -12.86 5.62 16.30
C LYS A 133 -13.66 5.88 15.03
N ASN A 134 -14.50 4.93 14.61
CA ASN A 134 -15.29 4.99 13.38
C ASN A 134 -16.70 4.37 13.57
N PRO A 135 -17.50 4.90 14.52
CA PRO A 135 -18.77 4.28 14.92
C PRO A 135 -19.81 4.22 13.79
N GLU A 136 -19.69 5.07 12.76
CA GLU A 136 -20.58 5.08 11.60
C GLU A 136 -20.52 3.80 10.74
N LEU A 137 -19.48 2.96 10.91
CA LEU A 137 -19.38 1.68 10.21
C LEU A 137 -20.46 0.68 10.65
N GLY A 138 -20.88 0.73 11.92
CA GLY A 138 -21.83 -0.23 12.51
C GLY A 138 -21.41 -1.70 12.38
N GLU A 139 -22.31 -2.62 12.76
CA GLU A 139 -22.03 -4.07 12.74
C GLU A 139 -21.74 -4.62 11.33
N VAL A 140 -22.43 -4.10 10.31
CA VAL A 140 -22.18 -4.50 8.91
C VAL A 140 -20.80 -4.05 8.44
N GLY A 141 -20.30 -2.91 8.94
CA GLY A 141 -18.93 -2.47 8.69
C GLY A 141 -17.91 -3.31 9.42
N LYS A 142 -18.22 -3.76 10.65
CA LYS A 142 -17.35 -4.67 11.43
C LYS A 142 -17.06 -5.97 10.71
N GLU A 143 -18.07 -6.62 10.13
CA GLU A 143 -17.88 -7.85 9.34
C GLU A 143 -17.01 -7.62 8.09
N LYS A 144 -17.11 -6.43 7.49
CA LYS A 144 -16.33 -6.04 6.30
C LYS A 144 -14.89 -5.66 6.63
N LEU A 145 -14.62 -5.18 7.83
CA LEU A 145 -13.29 -4.78 8.31
C LEU A 145 -12.34 -5.96 8.50
N ILE A 146 -12.85 -7.15 8.85
CA ILE A 146 -11.98 -8.29 9.15
C ILE A 146 -11.20 -8.67 7.89
N THR A 147 -9.91 -8.33 7.89
CA THR A 147 -9.01 -8.61 6.78
C THR A 147 -8.03 -9.67 7.20
N THR A 148 -8.15 -10.85 6.58
CA THR A 148 -7.20 -11.95 6.70
C THR A 148 -6.08 -11.82 5.66
N LYS A 149 -5.05 -12.65 5.80
CA LYS A 149 -3.95 -12.73 4.82
C LYS A 149 -4.49 -13.08 3.42
N GLU A 150 -5.42 -14.03 3.34
CA GLU A 150 -6.05 -14.47 2.10
C GLU A 150 -6.87 -13.34 1.47
N LYS A 151 -7.71 -12.66 2.27
CA LYS A 151 -8.50 -11.51 1.82
C LYS A 151 -7.61 -10.36 1.34
N LEU A 152 -6.51 -10.07 2.04
CA LEU A 152 -5.51 -9.08 1.58
C LEU A 152 -4.96 -9.46 0.21
N VAL A 153 -4.52 -10.70 0.02
CA VAL A 153 -3.99 -11.16 -1.27
C VAL A 153 -5.05 -11.06 -2.37
N GLU A 154 -6.29 -11.41 -2.09
CA GLU A 154 -7.40 -11.26 -3.04
C GLU A 154 -7.65 -9.80 -3.40
N ILE A 155 -7.65 -8.89 -2.44
CA ILE A 155 -7.77 -7.45 -2.67
C ILE A 155 -6.62 -6.94 -3.55
N LEU A 156 -5.38 -7.34 -3.27
CA LEU A 156 -4.22 -6.92 -4.05
C LEU A 156 -4.25 -7.48 -5.48
N LYS A 157 -4.68 -8.73 -5.66
CA LYS A 157 -4.91 -9.32 -6.99
C LYS A 157 -6.04 -8.62 -7.73
N TYR A 158 -7.12 -8.27 -7.03
CA TYR A 158 -8.20 -7.47 -7.61
C TYR A 158 -7.70 -6.11 -8.06
N ILE A 159 -6.84 -5.44 -7.28
CA ILE A 159 -6.19 -4.18 -7.71
C ILE A 159 -5.36 -4.42 -8.97
N ILE A 160 -4.54 -5.47 -9.05
CA ILE A 160 -3.81 -5.78 -10.30
C ILE A 160 -4.78 -5.99 -11.47
N ASN A 161 -5.83 -6.79 -11.29
CA ASN A 161 -6.77 -7.15 -12.37
C ASN A 161 -7.63 -5.96 -12.82
N ALA A 162 -8.21 -5.21 -11.88
CA ALA A 162 -8.99 -4.02 -12.18
C ALA A 162 -8.16 -2.95 -12.91
N TYR A 163 -6.84 -2.92 -12.64
CA TYR A 163 -5.92 -2.02 -13.32
C TYR A 163 -5.43 -2.60 -14.67
N ASN A 164 -5.32 -3.91 -14.80
CA ASN A 164 -5.03 -4.58 -16.08
C ASN A 164 -6.21 -4.58 -17.06
N GLU A 165 -7.45 -4.52 -16.57
CA GLU A 165 -8.69 -4.53 -17.37
C GLU A 165 -9.21 -3.12 -17.75
N GLY A 166 -8.49 -2.05 -17.39
CA GLY A 166 -8.84 -0.70 -17.87
C GLY A 166 -8.39 0.49 -17.02
N LYS A 167 -7.43 0.32 -16.13
CA LYS A 167 -6.76 1.44 -15.44
C LYS A 167 -5.29 1.11 -15.36
N SER A 168 -4.54 1.27 -16.44
CA SER A 168 -3.20 0.70 -16.45
C SER A 168 -2.31 1.27 -15.34
N ILE A 169 -1.70 0.37 -14.56
CA ILE A 169 -0.72 0.70 -13.51
C ILE A 169 0.68 0.83 -14.13
N SER A 170 1.56 1.63 -13.52
CA SER A 170 2.97 1.67 -13.92
C SER A 170 3.69 0.35 -13.59
N GLU A 171 4.74 0.01 -14.34
CA GLU A 171 5.53 -1.21 -14.11
C GLU A 171 6.14 -1.24 -12.71
N LYS A 172 6.65 -0.09 -12.24
CA LYS A 172 7.19 0.08 -10.88
C LYS A 172 6.15 -0.27 -9.81
N ASN A 173 4.92 0.22 -9.97
CA ASN A 173 3.83 -0.04 -9.02
C ASN A 173 3.34 -1.50 -9.10
N LEU A 174 3.31 -2.09 -10.30
CA LEU A 174 3.01 -3.51 -10.46
C LEU A 174 4.05 -4.39 -9.76
N GLU A 175 5.34 -4.08 -9.93
CA GLU A 175 6.43 -4.78 -9.24
C GLU A 175 6.28 -4.66 -7.71
N TYR A 176 5.94 -3.47 -7.23
CA TYR A 176 5.64 -3.24 -5.82
C TYR A 176 4.49 -4.11 -5.31
N ILE A 177 3.32 -4.12 -5.98
CA ILE A 177 2.19 -4.97 -5.55
C ILE A 177 2.57 -6.44 -5.54
N ASN A 178 3.27 -6.92 -6.57
CA ASN A 178 3.71 -8.30 -6.65
C ASN A 178 4.66 -8.68 -5.49
N LYS A 179 5.55 -7.76 -5.07
CA LYS A 179 6.38 -7.96 -3.88
C LYS A 179 5.54 -8.09 -2.60
N VAL A 180 4.51 -7.25 -2.44
CA VAL A 180 3.57 -7.34 -1.30
C VAL A 180 2.81 -8.66 -1.34
N ILE A 181 2.23 -9.04 -2.48
CA ILE A 181 1.55 -10.33 -2.65
C ILE A 181 2.48 -11.47 -2.26
N LYS A 182 3.73 -11.50 -2.76
CA LYS A 182 4.69 -12.56 -2.44
C LYS A 182 5.03 -12.63 -0.94
N LYS A 183 5.07 -11.50 -0.25
CA LYS A 183 5.30 -11.44 1.20
C LYS A 183 4.11 -12.03 1.99
N TYR A 184 2.89 -11.86 1.48
CA TYR A 184 1.65 -12.25 2.14
C TYR A 184 0.89 -13.39 1.44
N SER A 185 1.51 -14.13 0.52
CA SER A 185 1.00 -15.40 -0.04
C SER A 185 1.71 -16.55 0.66
#